data_AF-A0A2I0SN31-F1
#
_entry.id   AF-A0A2I0SN31-F1
#
_cell.length_a   1.000
_cell.length_b   1.000
_cell.length_c   1.000
_cell.angle_alpha   90.00
_cell.angle_beta   90.00
_cell.angle_gamma   90.00
#
_symmetry.space_group_name_H-M   'P 1'
#
loop_
_entity.id
_entity.type
_entity.pdbx_description
1 polymer ?
#
loop_
_entity_poly.entity_id
_entity_poly.type
_entity_poly.pdbx_seq_one_letter_code
_entity_poly.pdbx_strand_id
1 'polypeptide(L)' 'MQVHCELRYGLTPALEALGSFNSWFFHDAGGDLDEWAQGLSERAAWTAIHGLKPTEIRVYREQV' A
#
# COMPACT_ATOMS: atom_id res chain seq x y z
N MET A 1 -17.06 -0.23 7.78
CA MET A 1 -16.77 -0.45 6.34
C MET A 1 -15.36 0.04 6.01
N GLN A 2 -14.45 -0.88 5.72
CA GLN A 2 -13.04 -0.59 5.45
C GLN A 2 -12.69 -0.93 3.99
N VAL A 3 -11.83 -0.11 3.40
CA VAL A 3 -11.28 -0.33 2.05
C VAL A 3 -9.84 -0.78 2.21
N HIS A 4 -9.50 -1.92 1.62
CA HIS A 4 -8.16 -2.47 1.63
C HIS A 4 -7.58 -2.36 0.22
N CYS A 5 -6.34 -1.89 0.14
CA CYS A 5 -5.53 -1.89 -1.07
C CYS A 5 -4.25 -2.68 -0.81
N GLU A 6 -4.09 -3.80 -1.50
CA GLU A 6 -2.89 -4.63 -1.45
C GLU A 6 -2.08 -4.42 -2.75
N LEU A 7 -0.82 -4.01 -2.59
CA LEU A 7 0.14 -3.87 -3.69
C LEU A 7 1.15 -5.01 -3.60
N ARG A 8 1.20 -5.83 -4.65
CA ARG A 8 2.14 -6.94 -4.76
C ARG A 8 3.17 -6.59 -5.81
N TYR A 9 4.44 -6.78 -5.46
CA TYR A 9 5.56 -6.49 -6.32
C TYR A 9 6.32 -7.78 -6.64
N GLY A 10 7.02 -7.79 -7.78
CA GLY A 10 8.02 -8.81 -8.06
C GLY A 10 9.23 -8.68 -7.13
N LEU A 11 10.12 -9.67 -7.16
CA LEU A 11 11.41 -9.60 -6.50
C LEU A 11 12.24 -8.49 -7.16
N THR A 12 12.22 -7.30 -6.58
CA THR A 12 13.10 -6.19 -6.95
C THR A 12 14.10 -5.95 -5.82
N PRO A 13 15.40 -5.77 -6.10
CA PRO A 13 16.42 -5.53 -5.07
C PRO A 13 16.08 -4.36 -4.12
N ALA A 14 15.38 -3.34 -4.64
CA ALA A 14 14.92 -2.20 -3.84
C ALA A 14 13.92 -2.58 -2.73
N LEU A 15 13.17 -3.67 -2.91
CA LEU A 15 12.19 -4.16 -1.93
C LEU A 15 12.81 -5.18 -0.97
N GLU A 16 13.86 -5.90 -1.38
CA GLU A 16 14.62 -6.78 -0.46
C GLU A 16 15.18 -5.99 0.73
N ALA A 17 15.58 -4.73 0.50
CA ALA A 17 16.05 -3.82 1.53
C ALA A 17 14.96 -3.38 2.54
N LEU A 18 13.67 -3.51 2.20
CA LEU A 18 12.53 -3.15 3.07
C LEU A 18 12.11 -4.31 3.99
N GLY A 19 12.78 -5.47 3.90
CA GLY A 19 12.32 -6.72 4.50
C GLY A 19 11.18 -7.32 3.69
N SER A 20 11.05 -8.65 3.67
CA SER A 20 10.11 -9.42 2.84
C SER A 20 8.62 -9.19 3.19
N PHE A 21 8.15 -7.95 3.09
CA PHE A 21 6.75 -7.57 3.19
C PHE A 21 6.19 -7.47 1.77
N ASN A 22 5.68 -8.60 1.29
CA ASN A 22 5.06 -8.73 -0.03
C ASN A 22 3.62 -8.18 -0.05
N SER A 23 3.15 -7.70 1.10
CA SER A 23 1.78 -7.28 1.37
C SER A 23 1.80 -6.11 2.36
N TRP A 24 1.20 -4.99 1.96
CA TRP A 24 1.09 -3.78 2.76
C TRP A 24 -0.38 -3.51 3.04
N PHE A 25 -0.72 -3.29 4.31
CA PHE A 25 -2.08 -3.01 4.75
C PHE A 25 -2.14 -1.58 5.29
N PHE A 26 -2.98 -0.75 4.68
CA PHE A 26 -3.19 0.62 5.11
C PHE A 26 -4.56 0.70 5.78
N HIS A 27 -4.51 0.84 7.10
CA HIS A 27 -5.66 0.97 7.96
C HIS A 27 -5.67 2.43 8.37
N ASP A 28 -6.83 3.04 8.22
CA ASP A 28 -7.20 4.34 8.76
C ASP A 28 -6.82 5.58 7.94
N ALA A 29 -7.86 6.23 7.41
CA ALA A 29 -7.98 7.67 7.24
C ALA A 29 -9.43 7.99 6.83
N GLY A 30 -10.38 7.83 7.75
CA GLY A 30 -11.75 8.32 7.55
C GLY A 30 -12.49 7.76 6.32
N GLY A 31 -13.67 8.31 6.05
CA GLY A 31 -14.43 7.98 4.85
C GLY A 31 -13.91 8.66 3.57
N ASP A 32 -12.87 9.49 3.68
CA ASP A 32 -12.35 10.33 2.62
C ASP A 32 -11.11 9.70 1.95
N LEU A 33 -11.21 9.48 0.64
CA LEU A 33 -10.14 8.87 -0.14
C LEU A 33 -8.92 9.79 -0.30
N ASP A 34 -9.10 11.10 -0.25
CA ASP A 34 -8.02 12.07 -0.40
C ASP A 34 -7.18 12.12 0.88
N GLU A 35 -7.81 12.10 2.06
CA GLU A 35 -7.10 11.97 3.35
C GLU A 35 -6.33 10.65 3.43
N TRP A 36 -6.93 9.56 2.94
CA TRP A 36 -6.27 8.26 2.85
C TRP A 36 -5.06 8.27 1.92
N ALA A 37 -5.20 8.86 0.74
CA ALA A 37 -4.09 8.97 -0.21
C ALA A 37 -2.96 9.83 0.35
N GLN A 38 -3.30 10.91 1.05
CA GLN A 38 -2.31 11.78 1.69
C GLN A 38 -1.57 11.05 2.82
N GLY A 39 -2.29 10.38 3.73
CA GLY A 39 -1.68 9.61 4.82
C GLY A 39 -0.85 8.41 4.33
N LEU A 40 -1.18 7.84 3.18
CA LEU A 40 -0.35 6.85 2.49
C LEU A 40 0.95 7.49 1.98
N SER A 41 0.86 8.67 1.36
CA SER A 41 1.99 9.36 0.74
C SER A 41 3.10 9.77 1.71
N GLU A 42 2.73 10.02 2.97
CA GLU A 42 3.66 10.44 4.03
C GLU A 42 4.46 9.27 4.64
N ARG A 43 4.10 8.01 4.34
CA ARG A 43 4.79 6.83 4.90
C ARG A 43 6.12 6.61 4.17
N ALA A 44 7.20 6.40 4.93
CA ALA A 44 8.53 6.13 4.38
C ALA A 44 8.55 4.94 3.39
N ALA A 45 7.72 3.92 3.63
CA ALA A 45 7.57 2.79 2.71
C ALA A 45 6.98 3.21 1.36
N TRP A 46 6.05 4.18 1.33
CA TRP A 46 5.49 4.71 0.08
C TRP A 46 6.57 5.36 -0.78
N THR A 47 7.48 6.14 -0.20
CA THR A 47 8.63 6.71 -0.91
C THR A 47 9.44 5.66 -1.65
N ALA A 48 9.60 4.46 -1.07
CA ALA A 48 10.36 3.38 -1.68
C ALA A 48 9.59 2.64 -2.78
N ILE A 49 8.25 2.56 -2.69
CA ILE A 49 7.44 1.73 -3.60
C ILE A 49 6.67 2.51 -4.67
N HIS A 50 6.41 3.81 -4.49
CA HIS A 50 5.55 4.59 -5.39
C HIS A 50 6.07 4.69 -6.83
N GLY A 51 7.39 4.61 -7.02
CA GLY A 51 8.04 4.60 -8.34
C GLY A 51 8.17 3.21 -8.96
N LEU A 52 7.83 2.16 -8.22
CA LEU A 52 7.88 0.78 -8.69
C LEU A 52 6.53 0.39 -9.27
N LYS A 53 6.54 -0.43 -10.31
CA LYS A 53 5.32 -0.96 -10.90
C LYS A 53 4.89 -2.24 -10.16
N PRO A 54 3.73 -2.26 -9.49
CA PRO A 54 3.20 -3.49 -8.92
C PRO A 54 2.95 -4.53 -10.01
N THR A 55 3.17 -5.80 -9.68
CA THR A 55 2.79 -6.92 -10.55
C THR A 55 1.31 -7.25 -10.40
N GLU A 56 0.72 -6.95 -9.24
CA GLU A 56 -0.70 -7.13 -8.97
C GLU A 56 -1.19 -6.08 -7.96
N ILE A 57 -2.41 -5.58 -8.19
CA ILE A 57 -3.11 -4.65 -7.31
C ILE A 57 -4.44 -5.31 -6.96
N ARG A 58 -4.74 -5.46 -5.67
CA ARG A 58 -6.04 -5.96 -5.19
C ARG A 58 -6.70 -4.91 -4.33
N VAL A 59 -7.94 -4.57 -4.68
CA VAL A 59 -8.79 -3.68 -3.88
C VAL A 59 -10.02 -4.45 -3.47
N TYR A 60 -10.31 -4.49 -2.17
CA TYR A 60 -11.50 -5.13 -1.64
C TYR A 60 -12.06 -4.35 -0.46
N ARG A 61 -13.35 -4.56 -0.22
CA ARG A 61 -14.13 -3.85 0.79
C ARG A 61 -14.60 -4.84 1.83
N GLU A 62 -14.29 -4.57 3.10
CA GLU A 62 -14.73 -5.38 4.22
C GLU A 62 -15.79 -4.62 5.04
N GLN A 63 -16.89 -5.29 5.36
CA GLN A 63 -17.83 -4.83 6.38
C GLN A 63 -17.29 -5.24 7.75
N VAL A 64 -16.51 -4.35 8.37
CA VAL A 64 -16.37 -4.27 9.84
C VAL A 64 -17.63 -3.72 10.47
#